data_AF-A0A7C4NDE6-F1
#
_entry.id   AF-A0A7C4NDE6-F1
#
_cell.length_a   1.000
_cell.length_b   1.000
_cell.length_c   1.000
_cell.angle_alpha   90.00
_cell.angle_beta   90.00
_cell.angle_gamma   90.00
#
_symmetry.space_group_name_H-M   'P 1'
#
loop_
_entity.id
_entity.type
_entity.pdbx_description
1 polymer ?
#
loop_
_entity_poly.entity_id
_entity_poly.type
_entity_poly.pdbx_seq_one_letter_code
_entity_poly.pdbx_strand_id
1 'polypeptide(L)'
;MAEVLNTLTFMHSLIRWISLSLALVGAARSFVSAFSVSGRYTRLDVGLGNAFAGVLDLQALAGLLLVIGAALTQQSVPWPHVIIMLPAVAVAHLNRRFRNAPDRRRQLAQLGIYLGSLALMAVGLAVIEQLYLPGSR
;
A
#
# COMPACT_ATOMS: atom_id res chain seq x y z
N MET A 1 13.11 10.22 22.89
CA MET A 1 12.47 10.57 21.60
C MET A 1 13.10 9.81 20.43
N ALA A 2 14.43 9.73 20.31
CA ALA A 2 15.09 8.99 19.24
C ALA A 2 14.70 7.49 19.16
N GLU A 3 14.63 6.79 20.29
CA GLU A 3 14.21 5.38 20.34
C GLU A 3 12.78 5.16 19.81
N VAL A 4 11.86 6.08 20.13
CA VAL A 4 10.47 6.03 19.65
C VAL A 4 10.42 6.19 18.14
N LEU A 5 11.16 7.17 17.59
CA LEU A 5 11.24 7.38 16.14
C LEU A 5 11.88 6.19 15.41
N ASN A 6 12.91 5.57 15.99
CA ASN A 6 13.54 4.36 15.44
C ASN A 6 12.56 3.19 15.42
N THR A 7 11.81 3.00 16.50
CA THR A 7 10.78 1.96 16.60
C THR A 7 9.67 2.18 15.57
N LEU A 8 9.17 3.41 15.45
CA LEU A 8 8.16 3.77 14.44
C LEU A 8 8.67 3.57 13.01
N THR A 9 9.92 3.94 12.73
CA THR A 9 10.55 3.75 11.41
C THR A 9 10.68 2.28 11.06
N PHE A 10 11.11 1.46 12.03
CA PHE A 10 11.18 0.01 11.87
C PHE A 10 9.80 -0.59 11.58
N MET A 11 8.78 -0.24 12.37
CA MET A 11 7.42 -0.72 12.17
C MET A 11 6.86 -0.28 10.81
N HIS A 12 7.04 0.99 10.43
CA HIS A 12 6.62 1.50 9.12
C HIS A 12 7.31 0.78 7.95
N SER A 13 8.59 0.42 8.10
CA SER A 13 9.32 -0.38 7.11
C SER A 13 8.78 -1.81 7.03
N LEU A 14 8.50 -2.44 8.17
CA LEU A 14 7.96 -3.81 8.23
C LEU A 14 6.56 -3.88 7.59
N ILE A 15 5.66 -2.96 7.96
CA ILE A 15 4.30 -2.89 7.43
C ILE A 15 4.32 -2.64 5.91
N ARG A 16 5.30 -1.89 5.39
CA ARG A 16 5.50 -1.69 3.94
C ARG A 16 5.74 -3.02 3.24
N TRP A 17 6.65 -3.83 3.76
CA TRP A 17 6.96 -5.15 3.17
C TRP A 17 5.75 -6.07 3.21
N ILE A 18 5.00 -6.08 4.32
CA ILE A 18 3.75 -6.83 4.43
C ILE A 18 2.73 -6.35 3.38
N SER A 19 2.58 -5.03 3.22
CA SER A 19 1.69 -4.43 2.22
C SER A 19 2.06 -4.83 0.80
N LEU A 20 3.36 -4.78 0.45
CA LEU A 20 3.87 -5.19 -0.85
C LEU A 20 3.61 -6.68 -1.11
N SER A 21 3.86 -7.54 -0.12
CA SER A 21 3.60 -8.97 -0.23
C SER A 21 2.11 -9.27 -0.41
N LEU A 22 1.23 -8.63 0.38
CA LEU A 22 -0.22 -8.79 0.23
C LEU A 22 -0.71 -8.34 -1.14
N ALA A 23 -0.21 -7.21 -1.64
CA ALA A 23 -0.57 -6.72 -2.95
C ALA A 23 -0.11 -7.68 -4.06
N LEU A 24 1.10 -8.24 -3.96
CA LEU A 24 1.62 -9.20 -4.91
C LEU A 24 0.81 -10.50 -4.92
N VAL A 25 0.54 -11.09 -3.74
CA VAL A 25 -0.28 -12.29 -3.59
C VAL A 25 -1.71 -12.05 -4.08
N GLY A 26 -2.29 -10.91 -3.70
CA GLY A 26 -3.61 -10.49 -4.13
C GLY A 26 -3.72 -10.30 -5.64
N ALA A 27 -2.73 -9.64 -6.25
CA ALA A 27 -2.65 -9.45 -7.70
C ALA A 27 -2.54 -10.78 -8.43
N ALA A 28 -1.61 -11.66 -8.02
CA ALA A 28 -1.44 -12.97 -8.64
C ALA A 28 -2.72 -13.80 -8.57
N ARG A 29 -3.38 -13.83 -7.40
CA ARG A 29 -4.66 -14.50 -7.22
C ARG A 29 -5.76 -13.92 -8.09
N SER A 30 -5.90 -12.59 -8.11
CA SER A 30 -6.95 -11.91 -8.87
C SER A 30 -6.75 -12.11 -10.37
N PHE A 31 -5.49 -12.13 -10.83
CA PHE A 31 -5.12 -12.46 -12.20
C PHE A 31 -5.53 -13.88 -12.56
N VAL A 32 -5.08 -14.89 -11.81
CA VAL A 32 -5.44 -16.29 -12.06
C VAL A 32 -6.96 -16.49 -12.06
N SER A 33 -7.66 -15.87 -11.10
CA SER A 33 -9.13 -15.98 -11.04
C SER A 33 -9.82 -15.26 -12.19
N ALA A 34 -9.37 -14.09 -12.63
CA ALA A 34 -10.01 -13.31 -13.69
C ALA A 34 -9.95 -13.98 -15.08
N PHE A 35 -8.92 -14.80 -15.30
CA PHE A 35 -8.64 -15.47 -16.56
C PHE A 35 -8.96 -16.97 -16.54
N SER A 36 -9.44 -17.51 -15.42
CA SER A 36 -9.94 -18.89 -15.36
C SER A 36 -11.41 -18.98 -15.78
N VAL A 37 -11.76 -20.05 -16.50
CA VAL A 37 -13.13 -20.30 -16.99
C VAL A 37 -14.15 -20.42 -15.85
N SER A 38 -13.71 -20.92 -14.68
CA SER A 38 -14.52 -21.12 -13.48
C SER A 38 -14.27 -20.10 -12.38
N GLY A 39 -13.64 -18.95 -12.71
CA GLY A 39 -13.22 -17.96 -11.73
C GLY A 39 -14.40 -17.33 -10.98
N ARG A 40 -14.61 -17.76 -9.72
CA ARG A 40 -15.62 -17.18 -8.82
C ARG A 40 -14.97 -16.23 -7.85
N TYR A 41 -15.69 -15.17 -7.48
CA TYR A 41 -15.24 -14.27 -6.44
C TYR A 41 -15.60 -14.86 -5.07
N THR A 42 -14.59 -15.23 -4.29
CA THR A 42 -14.76 -16.02 -3.07
C THR A 42 -14.54 -15.20 -1.79
N ARG A 43 -14.79 -15.81 -0.63
CA ARG A 43 -14.48 -15.20 0.68
C ARG A 43 -12.99 -14.90 0.86
N LEU A 44 -12.11 -15.67 0.24
CA LEU A 44 -10.67 -15.43 0.29
C LEU A 44 -10.29 -14.11 -0.43
N ASP A 45 -10.97 -13.79 -1.53
CA ASP A 45 -10.76 -12.53 -2.27
C ASP A 45 -11.21 -11.32 -1.44
N VAL A 46 -12.33 -11.45 -0.74
CA VAL A 46 -12.81 -10.44 0.24
C VAL A 46 -11.80 -10.27 1.38
N GLY A 47 -11.35 -11.39 1.96
CA GLY A 47 -10.40 -11.40 3.08
C GLY A 47 -9.09 -10.73 2.72
N LEU A 48 -8.50 -11.08 1.56
CA LEU A 48 -7.27 -10.46 1.07
C LEU A 48 -7.44 -8.97 0.79
N GLY A 49 -8.56 -8.56 0.17
CA GLY A 49 -8.83 -7.15 -0.11
C GLY A 49 -8.96 -6.33 1.17
N ASN A 50 -9.68 -6.84 2.18
CA ASN A 50 -9.85 -6.17 3.46
C ASN A 50 -8.54 -6.13 4.26
N ALA A 51 -7.78 -7.23 4.28
CA ALA A 51 -6.48 -7.28 4.92
C ALA A 51 -5.50 -6.28 4.29
N PHE A 52 -5.44 -6.23 2.96
CA PHE A 52 -4.59 -5.29 2.25
C PHE A 52 -4.94 -3.82 2.56
N ALA A 53 -6.22 -3.45 2.49
CA ALA A 53 -6.67 -2.11 2.84
C ALA A 53 -6.33 -1.75 4.30
N GLY A 54 -6.59 -2.67 5.24
CA GLY A 54 -6.28 -2.44 6.66
C GLY A 54 -4.78 -2.30 6.94
N VAL A 55 -3.94 -3.10 6.28
CA VAL A 55 -2.47 -2.98 6.42
C VAL A 55 -1.98 -1.66 5.80
N LEU A 56 -2.55 -1.20 4.68
CA LEU A 56 -2.26 0.13 4.13
C LEU A 56 -2.72 1.27 5.04
N ASP A 57 -3.85 1.12 5.73
CA ASP A 57 -4.29 2.10 6.73
C ASP A 57 -3.30 2.16 7.91
N LEU A 58 -2.77 1.01 8.38
CA LEU A 58 -1.70 0.95 9.38
C LEU A 58 -0.39 1.58 8.87
N GLN A 59 -0.04 1.36 7.60
CA GLN A 59 1.12 1.99 6.96
C GLN A 59 0.98 3.52 6.98
N ALA A 60 -0.19 4.02 6.59
CA ALA A 60 -0.50 5.45 6.56
C ALA A 60 -0.47 6.06 7.97
N LEU A 61 -1.04 5.37 8.96
CA LEU A 61 -1.00 5.81 10.35
C LEU A 61 0.45 5.88 10.87
N ALA A 62 1.26 4.85 10.64
CA ALA A 62 2.68 4.86 11.02
C ALA A 62 3.44 6.00 10.31
N GLY A 63 3.14 6.26 9.03
CA GLY A 63 3.71 7.37 8.28
C GLY A 63 3.32 8.73 8.84
N LEU A 64 2.06 8.91 9.23
CA LEU A 64 1.56 10.12 9.87
C LEU A 64 2.26 10.37 11.22
N LEU A 65 2.42 9.32 12.03
CA LEU A 65 3.15 9.41 13.30
C LEU A 65 4.62 9.81 13.09
N LEU A 66 5.26 9.31 12.03
CA LEU A 66 6.62 9.74 11.64
C LEU A 66 6.66 11.21 11.22
N VAL A 67 5.69 11.70 10.45
CA VAL A 67 5.59 13.13 10.07
C VAL A 67 5.44 14.01 11.31
N ILE A 68 4.56 13.64 12.25
CA ILE A 68 4.38 14.36 13.52
C ILE A 68 5.69 14.34 14.32
N GLY A 69 6.34 13.18 14.42
CA GLY A 69 7.61 13.03 15.12
C GLY A 69 8.75 13.86 14.51
N ALA A 70 8.83 13.94 13.18
CA ALA A 70 9.77 14.79 12.47
C ALA A 70 9.50 16.27 12.76
N ALA A 71 8.24 16.70 12.75
CA ALA A 71 7.87 18.08 13.09
C ALA A 71 8.25 18.45 14.53
N LEU A 72 8.01 17.56 15.50
CA LEU A 72 8.38 17.77 16.91
C LEU A 72 9.90 17.81 17.14
N THR A 73 10.68 17.18 16.26
CA THR A 73 12.15 17.14 16.35
C THR A 73 12.83 18.06 15.34
N GLN A 74 12.07 18.91 14.65
CA GLN A 74 12.54 19.84 13.61
C GLN A 74 13.33 19.15 12.47
N GLN A 75 13.01 17.89 12.18
CA GLN A 75 13.56 17.15 11.04
C GLN A 75 12.76 17.44 9.76
N SER A 76 13.43 17.36 8.61
CA SER A 76 12.76 17.53 7.32
C SER A 76 11.83 16.35 7.01
N VAL A 77 10.66 16.67 6.47
CA VAL A 77 9.69 15.67 6.02
C VAL A 77 9.80 15.51 4.50
N PRO A 78 9.95 14.29 3.96
CA PRO A 78 9.92 14.05 2.53
C PRO A 78 8.48 14.14 2.01
N TRP A 79 7.95 15.36 1.88
CA TRP A 79 6.57 15.62 1.43
C TRP A 79 6.18 14.92 0.13
N PRO A 80 7.06 14.80 -0.90
CA PRO A 80 6.73 14.05 -2.11
C PRO A 80 6.32 12.60 -1.81
N HIS A 81 7.02 11.93 -0.88
CA HIS A 81 6.67 10.57 -0.48
C HIS A 81 5.27 10.50 0.13
N VAL A 82 4.95 11.41 1.06
CA VAL A 82 3.64 11.47 1.72
C VAL A 82 2.53 11.68 0.68
N ILE A 83 2.71 12.63 -0.23
CA ILE A 83 1.74 12.98 -1.28
C ILE A 83 1.49 11.79 -2.21
N ILE A 84 2.51 11.00 -2.56
CA ILE A 84 2.38 9.82 -3.43
C ILE A 84 1.68 8.66 -2.72
N MET A 85 1.93 8.48 -1.43
CA MET A 85 1.38 7.35 -0.67
C MET A 85 -0.10 7.51 -0.32
N LEU A 86 -0.63 8.73 -0.19
CA LEU A 86 -2.05 8.97 0.09
C LEU A 86 -2.98 8.41 -1.00
N PRO A 87 -2.74 8.64 -2.31
CA PRO A 87 -3.44 7.95 -3.38
C PRO A 87 -3.38 6.42 -3.29
N ALA A 88 -2.27 5.84 -2.84
CA ALA A 88 -2.15 4.37 -2.75
C ALA A 88 -3.16 3.79 -1.75
N VAL A 89 -3.37 4.47 -0.63
CA VAL A 89 -4.39 4.14 0.37
C VAL A 89 -5.79 4.32 -0.21
N ALA A 90 -6.06 5.46 -0.86
CA ALA A 90 -7.37 5.71 -1.47
C ALA A 90 -7.76 4.65 -2.51
N VAL A 91 -6.80 4.24 -3.35
CA VAL A 91 -6.99 3.18 -4.37
C VAL A 91 -7.36 1.85 -3.72
N ALA A 92 -6.75 1.49 -2.59
CA ALA A 92 -7.05 0.24 -1.88
C ALA A 92 -8.52 0.12 -1.44
N HIS A 93 -9.18 1.25 -1.13
CA HIS A 93 -10.58 1.28 -0.71
C HIS A 93 -11.59 1.29 -1.88
N LEU A 94 -11.13 1.44 -3.13
CA LEU A 94 -12.02 1.45 -4.30
C LEU A 94 -12.76 0.12 -4.52
N ASN A 95 -12.32 -0.97 -3.88
CA ASN A 95 -12.97 -2.28 -4.01
C ASN A 95 -14.46 -2.23 -3.60
N ARG A 96 -14.82 -1.35 -2.65
CA ARG A 96 -16.21 -1.14 -2.20
C ARG A 96 -17.15 -0.72 -3.34
N ARG A 97 -16.63 -0.01 -4.35
CA ARG A 97 -17.40 0.44 -5.53
C ARG A 97 -17.85 -0.73 -6.41
N PHE A 98 -17.13 -1.85 -6.37
CA PHE A 98 -17.36 -3.01 -7.24
C PHE A 98 -18.13 -4.14 -6.54
N ARG A 99 -18.58 -3.97 -5.30
CA ARG A 99 -19.22 -5.04 -4.50
C ARG A 99 -20.43 -5.72 -5.17
N ASN A 100 -21.15 -4.98 -6.01
CA ASN A 100 -22.36 -5.47 -6.72
C ASN A 100 -22.08 -5.86 -8.18
N ALA A 101 -20.83 -5.79 -8.63
CA ALA A 101 -20.47 -6.15 -10.00
C ALA A 101 -20.41 -7.69 -10.18
N PRO A 102 -20.52 -8.20 -11.42
CA PRO A 102 -20.28 -9.61 -11.71
C PRO A 102 -18.86 -10.04 -11.27
N ASP A 103 -18.70 -11.31 -10.90
CA ASP A 103 -17.45 -11.86 -10.32
C ASP A 103 -16.20 -11.53 -11.14
N ARG A 104 -16.25 -11.70 -12.47
CA ARG A 104 -15.12 -11.38 -13.35
C ARG A 104 -14.73 -9.89 -13.27
N ARG A 105 -15.72 -9.00 -13.22
CA ARG A 105 -15.47 -7.55 -13.10
C ARG A 105 -14.91 -7.20 -11.72
N ARG A 106 -15.32 -7.89 -10.67
CA ARG A 106 -14.75 -7.74 -9.32
C ARG A 106 -13.28 -8.18 -9.28
N GLN A 107 -12.95 -9.32 -9.90
CA GLN A 107 -11.57 -9.80 -9.99
C GLN A 107 -10.67 -8.84 -10.77
N LEU A 108 -11.13 -8.34 -11.92
CA LEU A 108 -10.37 -7.34 -12.70
C LEU A 108 -10.21 -6.02 -11.95
N ALA A 109 -11.25 -5.54 -11.26
CA ALA A 109 -11.15 -4.35 -10.44
C ALA A 109 -10.15 -4.53 -9.28
N GLN A 110 -10.21 -5.67 -8.60
CA GLN A 110 -9.31 -5.99 -7.50
C GLN A 110 -7.86 -6.14 -7.97
N LEU A 111 -7.63 -6.78 -9.12
CA LEU A 111 -6.33 -6.80 -9.79
C LEU A 111 -5.82 -5.38 -10.07
N GLY A 112 -6.65 -4.53 -10.67
CA GLY A 112 -6.30 -3.14 -10.96
C GLY A 112 -5.97 -2.33 -9.70
N ILE A 113 -6.69 -2.57 -8.60
CA ILE A 113 -6.41 -1.96 -7.29
C ILE A 113 -5.04 -2.40 -6.77
N TYR A 114 -4.75 -3.70 -6.76
CA TYR A 114 -3.45 -4.18 -6.28
C TYR A 114 -2.30 -3.65 -7.13
N LEU A 115 -2.42 -3.70 -8.47
CA LEU A 115 -1.39 -3.19 -9.37
C LEU A 115 -1.22 -1.67 -9.27
N GLY A 116 -2.34 -0.93 -9.17
CA GLY A 116 -2.32 0.53 -9.00
C GLY A 116 -1.66 0.94 -7.68
N SER A 117 -2.03 0.29 -6.57
CA SER A 117 -1.37 0.53 -5.28
C SER A 117 0.10 0.10 -5.29
N LEU A 118 0.47 -1.04 -5.90
CA LEU A 118 1.86 -1.46 -6.07
C LEU A 118 2.70 -0.43 -6.83
N ALA A 119 2.18 0.09 -7.94
CA ALA A 119 2.86 1.11 -8.73
C ALA A 119 3.10 2.38 -7.91
N LEU A 120 2.10 2.86 -7.19
CA LEU A 120 2.22 4.04 -6.31
C LEU A 120 3.21 3.81 -5.17
N MET A 121 3.17 2.63 -4.54
CA MET A 121 4.12 2.25 -3.49
C MET A 121 5.56 2.17 -4.01
N ALA A 122 5.77 1.62 -5.22
CA ALA A 122 7.08 1.53 -5.85
C ALA A 122 7.63 2.93 -6.18
N VAL A 123 6.80 3.83 -6.71
CA VAL A 123 7.17 5.24 -6.93
C VAL A 123 7.50 5.91 -5.60
N GLY A 124 6.69 5.71 -4.56
CA GLY A 124 6.96 6.24 -3.23
C GLY A 124 8.29 5.77 -2.65
N LEU A 125 8.66 4.50 -2.87
CA LEU A 125 9.96 3.94 -2.47
C LEU A 125 11.11 4.59 -3.24
N ALA A 126 11.01 4.68 -4.57
CA ALA A 126 12.04 5.29 -5.41
C ALA A 126 12.27 6.77 -5.07
N VAL A 127 11.20 7.51 -4.76
CA VAL A 127 11.30 8.90 -4.32
C VAL A 127 12.00 9.02 -2.97
N ILE A 128 11.73 8.12 -2.02
CA ILE A 128 12.51 8.07 -0.77
C ILE A 128 13.99 7.78 -1.09
N GLU A 129 14.30 6.75 -1.87
CA GLU A 129 15.69 6.38 -2.15
C GLU A 129 16.47 7.50 -2.84
N GLN A 130 15.86 8.20 -3.79
CA GLN A 130 16.45 9.39 -4.42
C GLN A 130 16.72 10.53 -3.42
N LEU A 131 15.83 10.73 -2.44
CA LEU A 131 16.00 11.76 -1.40
C LEU A 131 17.09 11.39 -0.37
N TYR A 132 17.40 10.10 -0.20
CA TYR A 132 18.50 9.63 0.65
C TYR A 132 19.84 9.48 -0.10
N LEU A 133 19.83 9.45 -1.44
CA LEU A 133 21.02 9.33 -2.31
C LEU A 133 21.49 10.61 -3.03
N PRO A 134 21.27 11.87 -2.57
CA PRO A 134 21.81 13.05 -3.26
C PRO A 134 23.29 13.30 -2.92
N GLY A 135 24.14 12.26 -2.94
CA GLY A 135 25.55 12.40 -2.52
C GLY A 135 26.53 11.26 -2.85
N SER A 136 26.21 10.32 -3.74
CA SER A 136 27.16 9.28 -4.19
C SER A 136 27.76 9.56 -5.58
N ARG A 137 27.94 10.83 -5.94
CA ARG A 137 28.82 11.28 -7.03
C ARG A 137 29.49 12.59 -6.62
#